data_AF-A0A943PZ50-F1
#
_entry.id   AF-A0A943PZ50-F1
#
_cell.length_a   1.000
_cell.length_b   1.000
_cell.length_c   1.000
_cell.angle_alpha   90.00
_cell.angle_beta   90.00
_cell.angle_gamma   90.00
#
_symmetry.space_group_name_H-M   'P 1'
#
loop_
_entity.id
_entity.type
_entity.pdbx_description
1 polymer ?
#
loop_
_entity_poly.entity_id
_entity_poly.type
_entity_poly.pdbx_seq_one_letter_code
_entity_poly.pdbx_strand_id
1 'polypeptide(L)' 'MLDIRIELKALIGRKCTSMNKVVRALRDAGIFTTGPSNISAKIKNKTIKFEEVQQILDYLGYELVIKEK' A
#
# COMPACT_ATOMS: atom_id res chain seq x y z
N MET A 1 -2.43 11.92 14.48
CA MET A 1 -2.15 12.00 13.03
C MET A 1 -2.08 10.57 12.52
N LEU A 2 -2.89 10.20 11.52
CA LEU A 2 -2.92 8.83 11.02
C LEU A 2 -1.55 8.50 10.40
N ASP A 3 -0.88 7.44 10.87
CA ASP A 3 0.34 6.96 10.22
C ASP A 3 -0.05 5.94 9.14
N ILE A 4 0.03 6.37 7.88
CA ILE A 4 -0.27 5.55 6.70
C ILE A 4 0.45 4.20 6.74
N ARG A 5 1.63 4.14 7.37
CA ARG A 5 2.41 2.90 7.54
C ARG A 5 1.72 1.90 8.46
N ILE A 6 1.19 2.38 9.58
CA ILE A 6 0.51 1.55 10.57
C ILE A 6 -0.79 1.05 9.97
N GLU A 7 -1.53 1.92 9.30
CA GLU A 7 -2.80 1.58 8.66
C GLU A 7 -2.61 0.54 7.55
N LEU A 8 -1.66 0.76 6.64
CA LEU A 8 -1.35 -0.20 5.58
C LEU A 8 -0.93 -1.57 6.14
N LYS A 9 -0.11 -1.59 7.20
CA LYS A 9 0.28 -2.84 7.87
C LYS A 9 -0.93 -3.55 8.47
N ALA A 10 -1.83 -2.81 9.12
CA ALA A 10 -3.04 -3.38 9.70
C ALA A 10 -3.96 -3.98 8.62
N LEU A 11 -4.17 -3.26 7.52
CA LEU A 11 -5.00 -3.70 6.39
C LEU A 11 -4.44 -4.96 5.72
N ILE A 12 -3.12 -5.01 5.52
CA ILE A 12 -2.40 -6.17 4.98
C ILE A 12 -2.49 -7.36 5.93
N GLY A 13 -2.33 -7.12 7.24
CA GLY A 13 -2.46 -8.15 8.28
C GLY A 13 -3.86 -8.77 8.30
N ARG A 14 -4.92 -7.96 8.13
CA ARG A 14 -6.31 -8.42 8.05
C ARG A 14 -6.57 -9.38 6.87
N LYS A 15 -5.77 -9.28 5.80
CA LYS A 15 -5.86 -10.17 4.63
C LYS A 15 -4.89 -11.36 4.71
N CYS A 16 -4.28 -11.60 5.88
CA CYS A 16 -3.27 -12.66 6.11
C CYS A 16 -2.14 -12.67 5.07
N THR A 17 -1.77 -11.50 4.53
CA THR A 17 -0.74 -11.34 3.50
C THR A 17 0.42 -10.49 4.00
N SER A 18 1.44 -10.31 3.17
CA SER A 18 2.59 -9.46 3.48
C SER A 18 2.75 -8.34 2.46
N MET A 19 3.32 -7.21 2.89
CA MET A 19 3.64 -6.09 2.01
C MET A 19 4.47 -6.57 0.81
N ASN A 20 5.41 -7.49 1.03
CA ASN A 20 6.23 -8.05 -0.03
C ASN A 20 5.42 -8.85 -1.05
N LYS A 21 4.43 -9.63 -0.62
CA LYS A 21 3.55 -10.38 -1.52
C LYS A 21 2.67 -9.43 -2.34
N VAL A 22 2.07 -8.44 -1.69
CA VAL A 22 1.21 -7.43 -2.36
C VAL A 22 2.00 -6.66 -3.41
N VAL A 23 3.17 -6.13 -3.04
CA VAL A 23 4.01 -5.35 -3.97
C VAL A 23 4.55 -6.22 -5.11
N ARG A 24 4.91 -7.48 -4.85
CA ARG A 24 5.30 -8.42 -5.91
C ARG A 24 4.16 -8.68 -6.87
N ALA A 25 2.97 -8.97 -6.37
CA ALA A 25 1.79 -9.19 -7.22
C ALA A 25 1.44 -7.95 -8.07
N LEU A 26 1.51 -6.75 -7.49
CA LEU A 26 1.30 -5.49 -8.22
C LEU A 26 2.38 -5.25 -9.29
N ARG A 27 3.63 -5.63 -9.01
CA ARG A 27 4.73 -5.54 -9.99
C ARG A 27 4.56 -6.56 -11.11
N ASP A 28 4.20 -7.79 -10.77
CA ASP A 28 4.01 -8.87 -11.73
C ASP A 28 2.78 -8.60 -12.63
N ALA A 29 1.78 -7.85 -12.12
CA ALA A 29 0.65 -7.31 -12.89
C ALA A 29 1.00 -6.06 -13.73
N GLY A 30 2.24 -5.58 -13.69
CA GLY A 30 2.69 -4.39 -14.42
C GLY A 30 2.21 -3.04 -13.86
N ILE A 31 1.51 -3.04 -12.72
CA ILE A 31 0.98 -1.84 -12.06
C ILE A 31 2.11 -1.09 -11.33
N PHE A 32 2.98 -1.83 -10.63
CA PHE A 32 4.12 -1.26 -9.93
C PHE A 32 5.40 -1.42 -10.75
N THR A 33 6.10 -0.30 -10.96
CA THR A 33 7.44 -0.31 -11.57
C THR A 33 8.55 -0.59 -10.55
N THR A 34 8.25 -0.54 -9.25
CA THR A 34 9.27 -0.65 -8.19
C THR A 34 9.01 -1.81 -7.24
N GLY A 35 10.09 -2.39 -6.71
CA GLY A 35 10.03 -3.57 -5.86
C GLY A 35 9.65 -3.30 -4.40
N PRO A 36 9.45 -4.36 -3.59
CA PRO A 36 8.99 -4.25 -2.19
C PRO A 36 9.87 -3.40 -1.28
N SER A 37 11.19 -3.44 -1.47
CA SER A 37 12.15 -2.65 -0.70
C SER A 37 11.97 -1.15 -0.94
N ASN A 38 11.66 -0.75 -2.19
CA ASN A 38 11.46 0.64 -2.55
C ASN A 38 10.16 1.19 -1.94
N ILE A 39 9.06 0.43 -2.03
CA ILE A 39 7.79 0.78 -1.39
C ILE A 39 7.95 0.88 0.13
N SER A 40 8.68 -0.07 0.74
CA SER A 40 8.96 -0.02 2.18
C SER A 40 9.77 1.21 2.59
N ALA A 41 10.75 1.62 1.76
CA ALA A 41 11.54 2.82 1.98
C ALA A 41 10.69 4.09 1.83
N LYS A 42 9.85 4.16 0.79
CA LYS A 42 8.92 5.27 0.56
C LYS A 42 7.93 5.47 1.71
N ILE A 43 7.37 4.38 2.24
CA ILE A 43 6.48 4.43 3.40
C ILE A 43 7.25 4.91 4.64
N LYS A 44 8.46 4.38 4.89
CA LYS A 44 9.31 4.81 6.02
C LYS A 44 9.66 6.29 5.95
N ASN A 45 9.98 6.79 4.75
CA ASN A 45 10.43 8.16 4.52
C ASN A 45 9.27 9.14 4.27
N LYS A 46 8.01 8.67 4.33
CA LYS A 46 6.81 9.46 4.02
C LYS A 46 6.83 10.09 2.61
N THR A 47 7.48 9.43 1.67
CA THR A 47 7.58 9.83 0.25
C THR A 47 6.75 8.96 -0.67
N ILE A 48 5.94 8.04 -0.12
CA ILE A 48 5.01 7.24 -0.91
C ILE A 48 3.98 8.16 -1.57
N LYS A 49 3.74 7.94 -2.87
CA LYS A 49 2.73 8.71 -3.59
C LYS A 49 1.34 8.23 -3.22
N PHE A 50 0.37 9.13 -3.28
CA PHE A 50 -1.04 8.81 -3.05
C PHE A 50 -1.55 7.70 -4.00
N GLU A 51 -1.18 7.79 -5.27
CA GLU A 51 -1.50 6.78 -6.30
C GLU A 51 -0.99 5.37 -5.93
N GLU A 52 0.23 5.28 -5.38
CA GLU A 52 0.79 3.98 -4.94
C GLU A 52 0.00 3.41 -3.75
N VAL A 53 -0.49 4.27 -2.85
CA VAL A 53 -1.34 3.86 -1.73
C VAL A 53 -2.70 3.38 -2.25
N GLN A 54 -3.34 4.11 -3.17
CA GLN A 54 -4.61 3.69 -3.78
C GLN A 54 -4.47 2.33 -4.47
N GLN A 55 -3.46 2.14 -5.31
CA GLN A 55 -3.22 0.87 -6.01
C GLN A 55 -3.03 -0.31 -5.03
N ILE A 56 -2.38 -0.08 -3.89
CA ILE A 56 -2.27 -1.09 -2.82
C ILE A 56 -3.62 -1.39 -2.18
N LEU A 57 -4.41 -0.35 -1.89
CA LEU A 57 -5.74 -0.50 -1.30
C LEU A 57 -6.69 -1.24 -2.26
N ASP A 58 -6.71 -0.86 -3.52
CA ASP A 58 -7.52 -1.47 -4.58
C ASP A 58 -7.20 -2.96 -4.71
N TYR A 59 -5.91 -3.32 -4.75
CA TYR A 59 -5.48 -4.72 -4.77
C TYR A 59 -5.90 -5.50 -3.51
N LEU A 60 -5.93 -4.84 -2.36
CA LEU A 60 -6.40 -5.45 -1.11
C LEU A 60 -7.94 -5.52 -1.04
N GLY A 61 -8.66 -4.93 -1.98
CA GLY A 61 -10.12 -4.83 -2.02
C GLY A 61 -10.68 -3.79 -1.06
N TYR A 62 -9.95 -2.69 -0.83
CA TYR A 62 -10.39 -1.53 -0.06
C TYR A 62 -10.54 -0.33 -0.98
N GLU A 63 -11.54 0.50 -0.70
CA GLU A 63 -11.75 1.77 -1.38
C GLU A 63 -11.30 2.93 -0.47
N LEU A 64 -10.60 3.89 -1.04
CA LEU A 64 -10.21 5.10 -0.34
C LEU A 64 -11.32 6.16 -0.46
N VAL A 65 -12.08 6.37 0.61
CA VAL A 65 -13.22 7.30 0.64
C VAL A 65 -12.86 8.59 1.38
N ILE A 66 -13.10 9.73 0.74
CA ILE A 66 -13.06 11.05 1.38
C ILE A 66 -14.46 11.37 1.89
N LYS A 67 -14.61 11.55 3.19
CA LYS A 67 -15.89 11.92 3.82
C LYS A 67 -15.74 13.24 4.58
N GLU A 68 -16.73 14.11 4.40
CA GLU A 68 -16.90 15.30 5.25
C GLU A 68 -17.27 14.85 6.68
N LYS A 69 -16.79 15.60 7.67
CA LYS A 69 -16.83 15.20 9.08
C LYS A 69 -18.10 15.67 9.77
#